data_AF-A0A7W0TDD3-F1
#
_entry.id   AF-A0A7W0TDD3-F1
#
_cell.length_a   1.000
_cell.length_b   1.000
_cell.length_c   1.000
_cell.angle_alpha   90.00
_cell.angle_beta   90.00
_cell.angle_gamma   90.00
#
_symmetry.space_group_name_H-M   'P 1'
#
loop_
_entity.id
_entity.type
_entity.pdbx_description
1 polymer ?
#
loop_
_entity_poly.entity_id
_entity_poly.type
_entity_poly.pdbx_seq_one_letter_code
_entity_poly.pdbx_strand_id
1 'polypeptide(L)'
;MARDRRAAAGGAPKTDVSSFLDWPHGIARLGVALCTAAALATGLVYFAKAVDRLGDTARTNAAQNFDDREFAGGNALVVANRPLYEARALIPENETYRVVTGPGVEGATELTASFIDHYARYFLMPRRPSPDALWIICYGCDPAGLGDGFEVLLEDEAGILVGRLAG
;
A
#
# COMPACT_ATOMS: atom_id res chain seq x y z
N MET A 1 57.96 -36.49 61.79
CA MET A 1 58.14 -35.05 61.53
C MET A 1 58.59 -34.91 60.08
N ALA A 2 58.02 -34.13 59.17
CA ALA A 2 56.88 -33.23 59.17
C ALA A 2 56.31 -33.21 57.73
N ARG A 3 54.98 -33.10 57.61
CA ARG A 3 54.26 -32.80 56.37
C ARG A 3 54.55 -31.35 56.00
N ASP A 4 54.79 -31.07 54.72
CA ASP A 4 54.55 -29.73 54.18
C ASP A 4 53.84 -29.84 52.83
N ARG A 5 52.51 -29.73 52.86
CA ARG A 5 51.65 -29.55 51.68
C ARG A 5 51.43 -28.05 51.53
N ARG A 6 52.13 -27.41 50.59
CA ARG A 6 51.74 -26.06 50.14
C ARG A 6 50.72 -26.17 49.02
N ALA A 7 49.48 -25.87 49.38
CA ALA A 7 48.46 -25.40 48.46
C ALA A 7 48.71 -23.91 48.18
N ALA A 8 48.63 -23.51 46.92
CA ALA A 8 48.28 -22.15 46.50
C ALA A 8 47.70 -22.29 45.08
N ALA A 9 46.38 -22.50 44.99
CA ALA A 9 45.38 -21.45 44.83
C ALA A 9 45.35 -20.94 43.38
N GLY A 10 44.49 -21.58 42.58
CA GLY A 10 44.05 -21.05 41.30
C GLY A 10 43.27 -19.76 41.54
N GLY A 11 43.87 -18.63 41.16
CA GLY A 11 43.16 -17.37 41.03
C GLY A 11 42.45 -17.34 39.68
N ALA A 12 41.12 -17.30 39.68
CA ALA A 12 40.35 -16.95 38.50
C ALA A 12 40.81 -15.58 37.97
N PRO A 13 40.93 -15.38 36.64
CA PRO A 13 41.32 -14.10 36.09
C PRO A 13 40.30 -13.04 36.52
N LYS A 14 40.74 -12.13 37.40
CA LYS A 14 39.96 -10.94 37.73
C LYS A 14 39.94 -10.08 36.47
N THR A 15 38.78 -9.98 35.84
CA THR A 15 38.56 -9.04 34.74
C THR A 15 38.81 -7.64 35.28
N ASP A 16 39.99 -7.11 34.99
CA ASP A 16 40.43 -5.84 35.53
C ASP A 16 39.73 -4.71 34.76
N VAL A 17 38.67 -4.17 35.38
CA VAL A 17 37.83 -3.09 34.85
C VAL A 17 38.68 -1.83 34.57
N SER A 18 39.85 -1.71 35.20
CA SER A 18 40.79 -0.60 34.99
C SER A 18 41.35 -0.57 33.55
N SER A 19 41.57 -1.72 32.92
CA SER A 19 42.05 -1.80 31.52
C SER A 19 41.04 -1.26 30.48
N PHE A 20 39.77 -1.13 30.86
CA PHE A 20 38.74 -0.51 30.03
C PHE A 20 38.77 1.03 30.08
N LEU A 21 39.45 1.63 31.05
CA LEU A 21 39.58 3.09 31.20
C LEU A 21 40.94 3.65 30.74
N ASP A 22 41.83 2.82 30.17
CA ASP A 22 43.13 3.28 29.68
C ASP A 22 42.97 4.32 28.56
N TRP A 23 43.39 5.56 28.84
CA TRP A 23 43.38 6.63 27.86
C TRP A 23 44.46 6.41 26.79
N PRO A 24 44.19 6.65 25.49
CA PRO A 24 42.94 7.15 24.89
C PRO A 24 41.97 6.06 24.38
N HIS A 25 42.41 4.80 24.28
CA HIS A 25 41.67 3.76 23.57
C HIS A 25 40.50 3.13 24.37
N GLY A 26 40.60 3.10 25.70
CA GLY A 26 39.57 2.58 26.61
C GLY A 26 38.31 3.44 26.61
N ILE A 27 38.45 4.76 26.70
CA ILE A 27 37.32 5.70 26.64
C ILE A 27 36.61 5.62 25.28
N ALA A 28 37.37 5.52 24.18
CA ALA A 28 36.79 5.35 22.85
C ALA A 28 35.99 4.03 22.74
N ARG A 29 36.51 2.93 23.26
CA ARG A 29 35.81 1.63 23.29
C ARG A 29 34.52 1.67 24.12
N LEU A 30 34.55 2.35 25.26
CA LEU A 30 33.37 2.52 26.11
C LEU A 30 32.31 3.38 25.43
N GLY A 31 32.72 4.45 24.74
CA GLY A 31 31.83 5.26 23.90
C GLY A 31 31.16 4.44 22.79
N VAL A 32 31.94 3.66 22.04
CA VAL A 32 31.40 2.78 20.98
C VAL A 32 30.45 1.72 21.56
N ALA A 33 30.79 1.11 22.70
CA ALA A 33 29.95 0.12 23.35
C ALA A 33 28.60 0.73 23.78
N LEU A 34 28.62 1.93 24.38
CA LEU A 34 27.41 2.66 24.75
C LEU A 34 26.56 3.03 23.53
N CYS A 35 27.17 3.53 22.45
CA CYS A 35 26.45 3.84 21.22
C CYS A 35 25.81 2.59 20.60
N THR A 36 26.53 1.46 20.59
CA THR A 36 26.02 0.20 20.05
C THR A 36 24.87 -0.35 20.90
N ALA A 37 25.01 -0.30 22.23
CA ALA A 37 23.96 -0.71 23.15
C ALA A 37 22.71 0.16 23.01
N ALA A 38 22.88 1.47 22.90
CA ALA A 38 21.78 2.41 22.66
C ALA A 38 21.06 2.11 21.33
N ALA A 39 21.83 1.94 20.24
CA ALA A 39 21.27 1.62 18.93
C ALA A 39 20.50 0.28 18.93
N LEU A 40 21.02 -0.76 19.58
CA LEU A 40 20.34 -2.04 19.74
C LEU A 40 19.05 -1.91 20.55
N ALA A 41 19.09 -1.17 21.67
CA ALA A 41 17.91 -0.95 22.49
C ALA A 41 16.82 -0.20 21.71
N THR A 42 17.18 0.86 20.99
CA THR A 42 16.25 1.57 20.11
C THR A 42 15.72 0.65 19.02
N GLY A 43 16.58 -0.12 18.35
CA GLY A 43 16.20 -1.09 17.33
C GLY A 43 15.16 -2.09 17.83
N LEU A 44 15.37 -2.67 19.01
CA LEU A 44 14.44 -3.63 19.62
C LEU A 44 13.07 -3.00 19.93
N VAL A 45 13.05 -1.78 20.47
CA VAL A 45 11.79 -1.07 20.77
C VAL A 45 11.02 -0.76 19.50
N TYR A 46 11.68 -0.28 18.45
CA TYR A 46 11.02 0.04 17.19
C TYR A 46 10.64 -1.21 16.39
N PHE A 47 11.41 -2.30 16.52
CA PHE A 47 11.05 -3.59 15.95
C PHE A 47 9.76 -4.12 16.54
N ALA A 48 9.62 -4.15 17.88
CA ALA A 48 8.39 -4.58 18.53
C ALA A 48 7.17 -3.74 18.06
N LYS A 49 7.31 -2.40 18.06
CA LYS A 49 6.26 -1.51 17.55
C LYS A 49 5.92 -1.76 16.07
N ALA A 50 6.93 -2.10 15.25
CA ALA A 50 6.71 -2.40 13.84
C ALA A 50 5.94 -3.73 13.66
N VAL A 51 6.25 -4.74 14.47
CA VAL A 51 5.51 -6.02 14.47
C VAL A 51 4.06 -5.82 14.91
N ASP A 52 3.81 -5.05 15.96
CA ASP A 52 2.45 -4.74 16.41
C ASP A 52 1.65 -4.02 15.32
N ARG A 53 2.24 -2.98 14.70
CA ARG A 53 1.63 -2.26 13.58
C ARG A 53 1.32 -3.19 12.41
N LEU A 54 2.22 -4.11 12.07
CA LEU A 54 1.99 -5.07 11.00
C LEU A 54 0.81 -5.99 11.34
N GLY A 55 0.71 -6.44 12.60
CA GLY A 55 -0.42 -7.23 13.08
C GLY A 55 -1.75 -6.48 13.01
N ASP A 56 -1.76 -5.21 13.40
CA ASP A 56 -2.96 -4.37 13.32
C ASP A 56 -3.37 -4.07 11.88
N THR A 57 -2.41 -3.74 11.00
CA THR A 57 -2.68 -3.57 9.56
C THR A 57 -3.20 -4.87 8.94
N ALA A 58 -2.61 -6.02 9.28
CA ALA A 58 -3.07 -7.31 8.81
C ALA A 58 -4.49 -7.63 9.30
N ARG A 59 -4.82 -7.31 10.55
CA ARG A 59 -6.17 -7.49 11.11
C ARG A 59 -7.18 -6.57 10.43
N THR A 60 -6.83 -5.31 10.18
CA THR A 60 -7.66 -4.37 9.43
C THR A 60 -7.92 -4.85 8.01
N ASN A 61 -6.89 -5.29 7.28
CA ASN A 61 -7.04 -5.84 5.93
C ASN A 61 -7.83 -7.16 5.94
N ALA A 62 -7.67 -8.00 6.96
CA ALA A 62 -8.45 -9.22 7.12
C ALA A 62 -9.93 -8.94 7.46
N ALA A 63 -10.23 -7.79 8.08
CA ALA A 63 -11.60 -7.36 8.38
C ALA A 63 -12.29 -6.69 7.19
N GLN A 64 -11.56 -6.31 6.14
CA GLN A 64 -12.14 -5.73 4.92
C GLN A 64 -13.06 -6.73 4.22
N ASN A 65 -14.20 -6.20 3.74
CA ASN A 65 -15.16 -6.96 2.95
C ASN A 65 -14.56 -7.29 1.56
N PHE A 66 -15.27 -8.10 0.78
CA PHE A 66 -14.78 -8.53 -0.53
C PHE A 66 -14.53 -7.34 -1.48
N ASP A 67 -15.43 -6.35 -1.48
CA ASP A 67 -15.35 -5.18 -2.35
C ASP A 67 -14.14 -4.30 -2.03
N ASP A 68 -13.87 -4.09 -0.74
CA ASP A 68 -12.70 -3.35 -0.26
C ASP A 68 -11.40 -4.01 -0.70
N ARG A 69 -11.37 -5.35 -0.78
CA ARG A 69 -10.20 -6.12 -1.23
C ARG A 69 -10.04 -6.09 -2.75
N GLU A 70 -11.14 -6.17 -3.49
CA GLU A 70 -11.10 -6.11 -4.95
C GLU A 70 -10.66 -4.71 -5.44
N PHE A 71 -11.08 -3.66 -4.73
CA PHE A 71 -10.74 -2.27 -5.04
C PHE A 71 -9.55 -1.70 -4.26
N ALA A 72 -8.91 -2.46 -3.37
CA ALA A 72 -7.82 -1.96 -2.54
C ALA A 72 -6.71 -1.22 -3.32
N GLY A 73 -6.36 -1.69 -4.52
CA GLY A 73 -5.39 -1.04 -5.40
C GLY A 73 -5.93 0.19 -6.15
N GLY A 74 -7.25 0.34 -6.22
CA GLY A 74 -7.97 1.42 -6.88
C GLY A 74 -8.54 2.48 -5.94
N ASN A 75 -8.59 2.27 -4.63
CA ASN A 75 -9.25 3.19 -3.67
C ASN A 75 -8.67 4.61 -3.66
N ALA A 76 -7.44 4.82 -4.13
CA ALA A 76 -6.86 6.16 -4.30
C ALA A 76 -7.27 6.86 -5.62
N LEU A 77 -7.86 6.11 -6.54
CA LEU A 77 -8.17 6.51 -7.92
C LEU A 77 -9.68 6.53 -8.18
N VAL A 78 -10.37 5.49 -7.72
CA VAL A 78 -11.79 5.25 -7.92
C VAL A 78 -12.57 5.98 -6.84
N VAL A 79 -13.32 6.98 -7.27
CA VAL A 79 -14.21 7.77 -6.39
C VAL A 79 -15.40 6.94 -5.93
N ALA A 80 -15.97 6.13 -6.83
CA ALA A 80 -17.06 5.21 -6.53
C ALA A 80 -16.84 3.86 -7.22
N ASN A 81 -16.93 2.78 -6.46
CA ASN A 81 -16.66 1.42 -6.94
C ASN A 81 -17.84 0.83 -7.72
N ARG A 82 -19.07 1.21 -7.34
CA ARG A 82 -20.31 0.71 -7.92
C ARG A 82 -20.37 0.86 -9.45
N PRO A 83 -20.03 2.02 -10.06
CA PRO A 83 -20.07 2.16 -11.51
C PRO A 83 -19.17 1.21 -12.27
N LEU A 84 -17.98 0.90 -11.75
CA LEU A 84 -17.06 -0.06 -12.39
C LEU A 84 -17.56 -1.50 -12.25
N TYR A 85 -18.15 -1.86 -11.11
CA TYR A 85 -18.81 -3.16 -10.95
C TYR A 85 -19.98 -3.32 -11.92
N GLU A 86 -20.84 -2.32 -12.02
CA GLU A 86 -21.99 -2.35 -12.90
C GLU A 86 -21.55 -2.32 -14.37
N ALA A 87 -20.51 -1.56 -14.73
CA ALA A 87 -19.90 -1.64 -16.06
C ALA A 87 -19.43 -3.05 -16.41
N ARG A 88 -18.84 -3.79 -15.45
CA ARG A 88 -18.44 -5.19 -15.65
C ARG A 88 -19.63 -6.11 -15.89
N ALA A 89 -20.79 -5.82 -15.31
CA ALA A 89 -22.02 -6.58 -15.54
C ALA A 89 -22.70 -6.21 -16.87
N LEU A 90 -22.67 -4.92 -17.25
CA LEU A 90 -23.35 -4.38 -18.43
C LEU A 90 -22.59 -4.66 -19.73
N ILE A 91 -21.27 -4.44 -19.74
CA ILE A 91 -20.45 -4.59 -20.94
C ILE A 91 -20.20 -6.09 -21.15
N PRO A 92 -20.49 -6.69 -22.32
CA PRO A 92 -20.14 -8.09 -22.59
C PRO A 92 -18.63 -8.34 -22.56
N GLU A 93 -18.20 -9.55 -22.17
CA GLU A 93 -16.78 -9.88 -22.02
C GLU A 93 -15.95 -9.77 -23.31
N ASN A 94 -16.59 -9.96 -24.46
CA ASN A 94 -15.99 -9.91 -25.80
C ASN A 94 -16.08 -8.53 -26.47
N GLU A 95 -16.72 -7.56 -25.82
CA GLU A 95 -16.84 -6.20 -26.31
C GLU A 95 -15.67 -5.33 -25.84
N THR A 96 -15.45 -4.22 -26.55
CA THR A 96 -14.47 -3.20 -26.16
C THR A 96 -15.17 -2.05 -25.46
N TYR A 97 -14.40 -1.26 -24.71
CA TYR A 97 -14.89 -0.06 -24.03
C TYR A 97 -13.89 1.08 -24.15
N ARG A 98 -14.32 2.31 -23.86
CA ARG A 98 -13.44 3.46 -23.65
C ARG A 98 -13.80 4.20 -22.38
N VAL A 99 -12.78 4.72 -21.69
CA VAL A 99 -12.97 5.61 -20.55
C VAL A 99 -12.79 7.04 -21.03
N VAL A 100 -13.74 7.90 -20.70
CA VAL A 100 -13.66 9.34 -20.99
C VAL A 100 -13.73 10.08 -19.67
N THR A 101 -12.69 10.85 -19.36
CA THR A 101 -12.59 11.61 -18.10
C THR A 101 -12.91 13.08 -18.33
N GLY A 102 -13.60 13.70 -17.39
CA GLY A 102 -13.81 15.15 -17.34
C GLY A 102 -13.84 15.69 -15.92
N PRO A 103 -14.05 17.02 -15.76
CA PRO A 103 -13.96 17.69 -14.48
C PRO A 103 -15.19 17.49 -13.57
N GLY A 104 -16.25 16.84 -14.06
CA GLY A 104 -17.55 16.72 -13.38
C GLY A 104 -17.64 15.60 -12.34
N VAL A 105 -16.54 14.92 -11.97
CA VAL A 105 -16.57 13.89 -10.94
C VAL A 105 -16.44 14.54 -9.56
N GLU A 106 -17.43 14.35 -8.69
CA GLU A 106 -17.35 14.81 -7.30
C GLU A 106 -16.27 14.04 -6.54
N GLY A 107 -15.41 14.71 -5.78
CA GLY A 107 -14.37 14.05 -4.99
C GLY A 107 -13.20 13.47 -5.79
N ALA A 108 -13.11 13.74 -7.10
CA ALA A 108 -11.96 13.35 -7.89
C ALA A 108 -10.67 14.05 -7.45
N THR A 109 -9.58 13.29 -7.46
CA THR A 109 -8.23 13.81 -7.26
C THR A 109 -7.53 13.95 -8.60
N GLU A 110 -6.37 14.63 -8.64
CA GLU A 110 -5.52 14.66 -9.83
C GLU A 110 -5.11 13.25 -10.30
N LEU A 111 -5.04 12.29 -9.36
CA LEU A 111 -4.73 10.90 -9.66
C LEU A 111 -5.90 10.19 -10.35
N THR A 112 -7.15 10.50 -9.97
CA THR A 112 -8.35 9.92 -10.58
C THR A 112 -8.34 10.13 -12.09
N ALA A 113 -8.26 11.38 -12.55
CA ALA A 113 -8.28 11.68 -13.97
C ALA A 113 -7.11 11.04 -14.74
N SER A 114 -5.93 10.99 -14.11
CA SER A 114 -4.71 10.50 -14.75
C SER A 114 -4.64 8.97 -14.86
N PHE A 115 -5.24 8.24 -13.93
CA PHE A 115 -5.03 6.79 -13.80
C PHE A 115 -6.29 5.94 -13.87
N ILE A 116 -7.48 6.53 -13.94
CA ILE A 116 -8.73 5.75 -13.97
C ILE A 116 -8.84 4.83 -15.19
N ASP A 117 -8.33 5.23 -16.36
CA ASP A 117 -8.29 4.37 -17.56
C ASP A 117 -7.43 3.11 -17.31
N HIS A 118 -6.25 3.29 -16.70
CA HIS A 118 -5.35 2.20 -16.36
C HIS A 118 -5.98 1.23 -15.35
N TYR A 119 -6.67 1.77 -14.34
CA TYR A 119 -7.36 0.95 -13.36
C TYR A 119 -8.54 0.19 -13.99
N ALA A 120 -9.38 0.87 -14.79
CA ALA A 120 -10.48 0.26 -15.51
C ALA A 120 -10.02 -0.89 -16.41
N ARG A 121 -8.85 -0.74 -17.07
CA ARG A 121 -8.23 -1.81 -17.86
C ARG A 121 -7.89 -3.06 -17.07
N TYR A 122 -7.35 -2.89 -15.88
CA TYR A 122 -7.09 -4.02 -14.99
C TYR A 122 -8.40 -4.66 -14.51
N PHE A 123 -9.35 -3.83 -14.06
CA PHE A 123 -10.58 -4.28 -13.41
C PHE A 123 -11.58 -4.94 -14.37
N LEU A 124 -11.70 -4.44 -15.60
CA LEU A 124 -12.71 -4.88 -16.57
C LEU A 124 -12.29 -6.07 -17.44
N MET A 125 -11.08 -6.61 -17.24
CA MET A 125 -10.65 -7.82 -17.95
C MET A 125 -11.73 -8.91 -17.90
N PRO A 126 -12.00 -9.61 -19.02
CA PRO A 126 -11.21 -9.65 -20.26
C PRO A 126 -11.50 -8.55 -21.30
N ARG A 127 -12.42 -7.62 -21.03
CA ARG A 127 -12.78 -6.53 -21.95
C ARG A 127 -11.56 -5.69 -22.27
N ARG A 128 -11.41 -5.29 -23.54
CA ARG A 128 -10.23 -4.52 -23.99
C ARG A 128 -10.60 -3.06 -24.24
N PRO A 129 -9.75 -2.11 -23.81
CA PRO A 129 -9.96 -0.72 -24.16
C PRO A 129 -9.76 -0.50 -25.67
N SER A 130 -10.60 0.33 -26.28
CA SER A 130 -10.45 0.79 -27.67
C SER A 130 -11.02 2.20 -27.81
N PRO A 131 -10.32 3.15 -28.45
CA PRO A 131 -10.77 4.54 -28.58
C PRO A 131 -12.11 4.68 -29.33
N ASP A 132 -12.41 3.73 -30.21
CA ASP A 132 -13.62 3.70 -31.04
C ASP A 132 -14.71 2.78 -30.48
N ALA A 133 -14.58 2.34 -29.23
CA ALA A 133 -15.57 1.47 -28.59
C ALA A 133 -16.93 2.18 -28.44
N LEU A 134 -18.00 1.42 -28.71
CA LEU A 134 -19.37 1.89 -28.50
C LEU A 134 -19.73 1.98 -27.02
N TRP A 135 -19.15 1.12 -26.17
CA TRP A 135 -19.32 1.19 -24.73
C TRP A 135 -18.42 2.27 -24.13
N ILE A 136 -19.02 3.18 -23.37
CA ILE A 136 -18.35 4.33 -22.80
C ILE A 136 -18.57 4.35 -21.29
N ILE A 137 -17.47 4.50 -20.56
CA ILE A 137 -17.45 4.80 -19.13
C ILE A 137 -17.03 6.26 -19.00
N CYS A 138 -18.00 7.12 -18.74
CA CYS A 138 -17.79 8.55 -18.55
C CYS A 138 -17.51 8.83 -17.09
N TYR A 139 -16.29 9.22 -16.76
CA TYR A 139 -15.90 9.71 -15.44
C TYR A 139 -15.99 11.24 -15.45
N GLY A 140 -17.17 11.80 -15.16
CA GLY A 140 -17.41 13.25 -15.04
C GLY A 140 -17.16 14.02 -16.34
N CYS A 141 -17.27 13.33 -17.46
CA CYS A 141 -17.23 13.94 -18.78
C CYS A 141 -18.59 14.57 -19.13
N ASP A 142 -18.62 15.39 -20.18
CA ASP A 142 -19.87 15.92 -20.72
C ASP A 142 -20.52 14.86 -21.64
N PRO A 143 -21.72 14.34 -21.33
CA PRO A 143 -22.39 13.33 -22.15
C PRO A 143 -22.72 13.84 -23.55
N ALA A 144 -22.95 15.15 -23.72
CA ALA A 144 -23.23 15.74 -25.02
C ALA A 144 -22.02 15.64 -25.98
N GLY A 145 -20.81 15.49 -25.44
CA GLY A 145 -19.58 15.31 -26.22
C GLY A 145 -19.25 13.86 -26.58
N LEU A 146 -20.05 12.87 -26.14
CA LEU A 146 -19.74 11.45 -26.31
C LEU A 146 -20.15 10.86 -27.66
N GLY A 147 -20.99 11.59 -28.41
CA GLY A 147 -21.52 11.20 -29.71
C GLY A 147 -23.03 11.15 -29.72
N ASP A 148 -23.61 11.38 -30.90
CA ASP A 148 -25.06 11.29 -31.09
C ASP A 148 -25.55 9.86 -30.80
N GLY A 149 -26.65 9.75 -30.05
CA GLY A 149 -27.24 8.45 -29.71
C GLY A 149 -26.53 7.71 -28.57
N PHE A 150 -25.78 8.41 -27.71
CA PHE A 150 -25.30 7.85 -26.45
C PHE A 150 -26.47 7.60 -25.50
N GLU A 151 -26.71 6.34 -25.17
CA GLU A 151 -27.70 5.90 -24.19
C GLU A 151 -27.03 5.66 -22.84
N VAL A 152 -27.46 6.41 -21.83
CA VAL A 152 -27.04 6.22 -20.44
C VAL A 152 -27.79 5.01 -19.87
N LEU A 153 -27.05 3.98 -19.50
CA LEU A 153 -27.59 2.77 -18.87
C LEU A 153 -27.41 2.79 -17.35
N LEU A 154 -26.41 3.53 -16.89
CA LEU A 154 -26.10 3.76 -15.49
C LEU A 154 -25.71 5.21 -15.28
N GLU A 155 -26.24 5.80 -14.22
CA GLU A 155 -25.77 7.06 -13.65
C GLU A 155 -25.54 6.90 -12.14
N ASP A 156 -24.45 7.50 -11.67
CA ASP A 156 -24.09 7.53 -10.26
C ASP A 156 -24.00 8.96 -9.76
N GLU A 157 -24.25 9.14 -8.46
CA GLU A 157 -24.28 10.44 -7.80
C GLU A 157 -22.94 11.19 -7.92
N ALA A 158 -21.82 10.47 -8.06
CA ALA A 158 -20.50 11.07 -8.27
C ALA A 158 -20.27 11.62 -9.68
N GLY A 159 -21.26 11.58 -10.58
CA GLY A 159 -21.12 12.03 -11.97
C GLY A 159 -20.44 11.01 -12.89
N ILE A 160 -20.51 9.71 -12.53
CA ILE A 160 -19.98 8.62 -13.35
C ILE A 160 -21.13 7.98 -14.12
N LEU A 161 -20.99 7.87 -15.44
CA LEU A 161 -21.98 7.26 -16.32
C LEU A 161 -21.40 6.04 -17.01
N VAL A 162 -22.24 5.02 -17.22
CA VAL A 162 -21.95 3.90 -18.11
C VAL A 162 -23.04 3.82 -19.15
N GLY A 163 -22.64 3.74 -20.40
CA GLY A 163 -23.60 3.72 -21.49
C GLY A 163 -23.01 3.17 -22.77
N ARG A 164 -23.82 3.21 -23.83
CA ARG A 164 -23.45 2.72 -25.15
C ARG A 164 -23.95 3.68 -26.22
N LEU A 165 -23.16 3.88 -27.27
CA LEU A 165 -23.62 4.49 -28.51
C LEU A 165 -24.48 3.49 -29.30
N ALA A 166 -25.54 4.00 -29.94
CA ALA A 166 -26.25 3.26 -30.97
C ALA A 166 -25.27 2.89 -32.11
N GLY A 167 -25.21 1.59 -32.45
CA GLY A 167 -24.35 1.05 -33.50
C GLY A 167 -25.08 0.78 -34.80
#